data_AF-M1EN45-F1
#
_entry.id   AF-M1EN45-F1
#
_cell.length_a   1.000
_cell.length_b   1.000
_cell.length_c   1.000
_cell.angle_alpha   90.00
_cell.angle_beta   90.00
_cell.angle_gamma   90.00
#
_symmetry.space_group_name_H-M   'P 1'
#
loop_
_entity.id
_entity.type
_entity.pdbx_description
1 polymer ?
#
loop_
_entity_poly.entity_id
_entity_poly.type
_entity_poly.pdbx_seq_one_letter_code
_entity_poly.pdbx_strand_id
1 'polypeptide(L)'
;MWMTPKRSKMEVDDSRVFRTEWTQRYLVVEPPEGEGALCLVCRRLVVATRERDVRRHYEAEHDYYERYVAEGERAALVERLRQGDLPVVVPLTPEERA
;
A
#
# COMPACT_ATOMS: atom_id res chain seq x y z
N MET A 1 -15.43 51.91 1.55
CA MET A 1 -14.51 50.76 1.67
C MET A 1 -15.35 49.51 1.81
N TRP A 2 -15.37 48.59 0.84
CA TRP A 2 -15.99 47.29 1.05
C TRP A 2 -15.35 46.19 0.18
N MET A 3 -14.62 45.35 0.90
CA MET A 3 -14.41 43.90 0.79
C MET A 3 -14.14 43.30 -0.61
N THR A 4 -12.87 43.06 -0.88
CA THR A 4 -12.42 42.08 -1.88
C THR A 4 -12.82 40.65 -1.45
N PRO A 5 -13.36 39.81 -2.33
CA PRO A 5 -13.66 38.43 -1.99
C PRO A 5 -12.33 37.67 -1.85
N LYS A 6 -12.06 37.21 -0.63
CA LYS A 6 -10.91 36.37 -0.30
C LYS A 6 -11.11 35.03 -1.00
N ARG A 7 -10.44 34.83 -2.16
CA ARG A 7 -10.35 33.52 -2.81
C ARG A 7 -9.79 32.55 -1.79
N SER A 8 -10.65 31.72 -1.22
CA SER A 8 -10.23 30.58 -0.43
C SER A 8 -9.48 29.67 -1.38
N LYS A 9 -8.15 29.64 -1.22
CA LYS A 9 -7.30 28.62 -1.82
C LYS A 9 -7.87 27.31 -1.28
N MET A 10 -8.60 26.58 -2.11
CA MET A 10 -8.96 25.20 -1.83
C MET A 10 -7.62 24.47 -1.78
N GLU A 11 -7.06 24.32 -0.59
CA GLU A 11 -5.93 23.44 -0.36
C GLU A 11 -6.44 22.05 -0.72
N VAL A 12 -6.06 21.59 -1.91
CA VAL A 12 -6.29 20.22 -2.33
C VAL A 12 -5.69 19.38 -1.21
N ASP A 13 -6.55 18.66 -0.50
CA ASP A 13 -6.23 17.83 0.65
C ASP A 13 -5.19 16.78 0.20
N ASP A 14 -3.91 17.14 0.29
CA ASP A 14 -2.73 16.33 -0.07
C ASP A 14 -2.74 14.98 0.66
N SER A 15 -3.53 14.91 1.73
CA SER A 15 -3.90 13.72 2.48
C SER A 15 -4.57 12.62 1.65
N ARG A 16 -5.14 12.93 0.47
CA ARG A 16 -5.85 11.97 -0.40
C ARG A 16 -5.00 11.40 -1.54
N VAL A 17 -3.76 11.84 -1.64
CA VAL A 17 -2.86 11.48 -2.74
C VAL A 17 -2.12 10.19 -2.37
N PHE A 18 -2.16 9.21 -3.27
CA PHE A 18 -1.37 8.00 -3.14
C PHE A 18 0.13 8.35 -3.12
N ARG A 19 0.89 7.74 -2.20
CA ARG A 19 2.34 7.92 -2.13
C ARG A 19 3.05 6.67 -2.60
N THR A 20 4.00 6.82 -3.52
CA THR A 20 4.82 5.70 -4.04
C THR A 20 5.58 4.96 -2.94
N GLU A 21 5.95 5.64 -1.85
CA GLU A 21 6.53 5.01 -0.66
C GLU A 21 5.65 3.92 -0.05
N TRP A 22 4.33 4.00 -0.20
CA TRP A 22 3.41 2.96 0.28
C TRP A 22 3.60 1.63 -0.45
N THR A 23 4.11 1.66 -1.69
CA THR A 23 4.48 0.45 -2.42
C THR A 23 5.54 -0.33 -1.69
N GLN A 24 6.59 0.38 -1.27
CA GLN A 24 7.66 -0.25 -0.52
C GLN A 24 7.21 -0.55 0.90
N ARG A 25 6.37 0.26 1.56
CA ARG A 25 6.01 0.02 2.98
C ARG A 25 4.89 -1.00 3.18
N TYR A 26 3.87 -0.99 2.34
CA TYR A 26 2.64 -1.78 2.53
C TYR A 26 2.28 -2.67 1.33
N LEU A 27 3.18 -2.80 0.35
CA LEU A 27 2.99 -3.65 -0.84
C LEU A 27 1.72 -3.28 -1.64
N VAL A 28 1.46 -1.98 -1.79
CA VAL A 28 0.30 -1.44 -2.52
C VAL A 28 0.74 -0.55 -3.69
N VAL A 29 -0.02 -0.52 -4.78
CA VAL A 29 0.25 0.36 -5.92
C VAL A 29 -0.94 1.25 -6.23
N GLU A 30 -0.69 2.34 -6.95
CA GLU A 30 -1.76 3.15 -7.51
C GLU A 30 -2.54 2.30 -8.54
N PRO A 31 -3.87 2.18 -8.40
CA PRO A 31 -4.69 1.47 -9.38
C PRO A 31 -4.77 2.27 -10.68
N PRO A 32 -4.99 1.60 -11.83
CA PRO A 32 -5.14 2.30 -13.12
C PRO A 32 -6.37 3.22 -13.16
N GLU A 33 -7.36 2.97 -12.32
CA GLU A 33 -8.56 3.80 -12.15
C GLU A 33 -8.29 5.09 -11.34
N GLY A 34 -7.12 5.19 -10.68
CA GLY A 34 -6.70 6.37 -9.93
C GLY A 34 -7.35 6.56 -8.56
N GLU A 35 -8.30 5.71 -8.17
CA GLU A 35 -8.98 5.80 -6.87
C GLU A 35 -8.51 4.72 -5.89
N GLY A 36 -7.83 5.14 -4.82
CA GLY A 36 -7.41 4.26 -3.73
C GLY A 36 -6.03 3.62 -3.95
N ALA A 37 -5.86 2.41 -3.45
CA ALA A 37 -4.60 1.68 -3.50
C ALA A 37 -4.85 0.18 -3.74
N LEU A 38 -4.23 -0.39 -4.76
CA LEU A 38 -4.33 -1.82 -5.09
C LEU A 38 -3.28 -2.61 -4.31
N CYS A 39 -3.70 -3.54 -3.47
CA CYS A 39 -2.78 -4.45 -2.79
C CYS A 39 -2.14 -5.43 -3.78
N LEU A 40 -0.82 -5.51 -3.83
CA LEU A 40 -0.11 -6.44 -4.71
C LEU A 40 -0.15 -7.89 -4.21
N VAL A 41 -0.42 -8.11 -2.92
CA VAL A 41 -0.45 -9.45 -2.32
C VAL A 41 -1.80 -10.13 -2.57
N CYS A 42 -2.90 -9.52 -2.10
CA CYS A 42 -4.23 -10.09 -2.25
C CYS A 42 -5.01 -9.57 -3.47
N ARG A 43 -4.43 -8.66 -4.27
CA ARG A 43 -5.07 -8.02 -5.43
C ARG A 43 -6.41 -7.33 -5.12
N ARG A 44 -6.66 -6.99 -3.85
CA ARG A 44 -7.84 -6.21 -3.44
C ARG A 44 -7.57 -4.73 -3.61
N LEU A 45 -8.55 -4.03 -4.15
CA LEU A 45 -8.57 -2.58 -4.15
C LEU A 45 -8.95 -2.10 -2.74
N VAL A 46 -8.00 -1.48 -2.07
CA VAL A 46 -8.25 -0.77 -0.82
C VAL A 46 -8.72 0.62 -1.21
N VAL A 47 -9.99 0.95 -0.92
CA VAL A 47 -10.56 2.30 -1.06
C VAL A 47 -10.00 3.20 0.07
N ALA A 48 -8.68 3.28 0.12
CA ALA A 48 -7.89 3.98 1.10
C ALA A 48 -7.41 5.27 0.45
N THR A 49 -7.97 6.39 0.91
CA THR A 49 -7.45 7.71 0.53
C THR A 49 -6.25 8.12 1.39
N ARG A 50 -5.90 7.37 2.45
CA ARG A 50 -4.87 7.76 3.44
C ARG A 50 -4.00 6.57 3.85
N GLU A 51 -2.78 6.89 4.29
CA GLU A 51 -1.78 5.88 4.72
C GLU A 51 -2.31 4.93 5.79
N ARG A 52 -3.05 5.44 6.78
CA ARG A 52 -3.59 4.61 7.87
C ARG A 52 -4.47 3.47 7.36
N ASP A 53 -5.18 3.68 6.26
CA ASP A 53 -6.18 2.75 5.75
C ASP A 53 -5.48 1.60 5.00
N VAL A 54 -4.44 1.91 4.21
CA VAL A 54 -3.55 0.89 3.62
C VAL A 54 -2.68 0.20 4.66
N ARG A 55 -2.18 0.92 5.67
CA ARG A 55 -1.43 0.32 6.77
C ARG A 55 -2.29 -0.70 7.52
N ARG A 56 -3.51 -0.34 7.93
CA ARG A 56 -4.42 -1.25 8.63
C ARG A 56 -4.73 -2.50 7.81
N HIS A 57 -4.93 -2.34 6.49
CA HIS A 57 -5.12 -3.49 5.60
C HIS A 57 -3.90 -4.41 5.59
N TYR A 58 -2.71 -3.83 5.48
CA TYR A 58 -1.45 -4.56 5.49
C TYR A 58 -1.21 -5.26 6.83
N GLU A 59 -1.36 -4.59 7.96
CA GLU A 59 -1.19 -5.20 9.31
C GLU A 59 -2.23 -6.29 9.59
N ALA A 60 -3.47 -6.14 9.11
CA ALA A 60 -4.52 -7.14 9.34
C ALA A 60 -4.31 -8.43 8.53
N GLU A 61 -3.87 -8.33 7.27
CA GLU A 61 -3.89 -9.44 6.32
C GLU A 61 -2.48 -9.91 5.90
N HIS A 62 -1.47 -9.02 6.03
CA HIS A 62 -0.16 -9.13 5.40
C HIS A 62 1.02 -8.77 6.33
N ASP A 63 0.79 -8.68 7.64
CA ASP A 63 1.81 -8.41 8.67
C ASP A 63 3.03 -9.34 8.54
N TYR A 64 2.81 -10.60 8.14
CA TYR A 64 3.88 -11.57 7.86
C TYR A 64 4.99 -11.03 6.94
N TYR A 65 4.66 -10.14 6.00
CA TYR A 65 5.63 -9.57 5.08
C TYR A 65 6.54 -8.51 5.71
N GLU A 66 6.30 -8.08 6.96
CA GLU A 66 7.21 -7.19 7.68
C GLU A 66 8.57 -7.82 7.92
N ARG A 67 8.68 -9.15 7.88
CA ARG A 67 9.98 -9.82 7.94
C ARG A 67 10.90 -9.48 6.76
N TYR A 68 10.33 -9.07 5.62
CA TYR A 68 11.06 -8.66 4.42
C TYR A 68 11.29 -7.14 4.43
N VAL A 69 11.87 -6.62 5.51
CA VAL A 69 12.18 -5.18 5.70
C VAL A 69 13.59 -4.79 5.30
N ALA A 70 14.48 -5.76 5.05
CA ALA A 70 15.81 -5.46 4.54
C ALA A 70 15.71 -4.70 3.20
N GLU A 71 16.37 -3.55 3.15
CA GLU A 71 16.44 -2.70 1.96
C GLU A 71 17.10 -3.51 0.83
N GLY A 72 16.36 -3.74 -0.26
CA GLY A 72 16.75 -4.64 -1.36
C GLY A 72 15.85 -5.88 -1.48
N GLU A 73 15.63 -6.61 -0.39
CA GLU A 73 14.69 -7.76 -0.40
C GLU A 73 13.25 -7.30 -0.62
N ARG A 74 12.88 -6.18 0.01
CA ARG A 74 11.54 -5.60 -0.14
C ARG A 74 11.28 -5.08 -1.56
N ALA A 75 12.28 -4.42 -2.15
CA ALA A 75 12.17 -3.94 -3.53
C ALA A 75 12.04 -5.09 -4.52
N ALA A 76 12.84 -6.16 -4.35
CA ALA A 76 12.72 -7.37 -5.16
C ALA A 76 11.35 -8.05 -4.98
N LEU A 77 10.82 -8.11 -3.76
CA LEU A 77 9.48 -8.63 -3.48
C LEU A 77 8.40 -7.81 -4.20
N VAL A 78 8.46 -6.48 -4.12
CA VAL A 78 7.52 -5.58 -4.82
C VAL A 78 7.53 -5.83 -6.32
N GLU A 79 8.72 -5.90 -6.93
CA GLU A 79 8.86 -6.13 -8.37
C GLU A 79 8.27 -7.48 -8.79
N ARG A 80 8.49 -8.54 -8.00
CA ARG A 80 7.88 -9.86 -8.25
C ARG A 80 6.36 -9.82 -8.14
N LEU A 81 5.83 -9.20 -7.09
CA LEU A 81 4.39 -9.08 -6.89
C LEU A 81 3.72 -8.27 -8.03
N ARG A 82 4.41 -7.25 -8.55
CA ARG A 82 3.97 -6.48 -9.73
C ARG A 82 3.89 -7.33 -11.00
N GLN A 83 4.81 -8.27 -11.16
CA GLN A 83 4.80 -9.23 -12.28
C GLN A 83 3.72 -10.32 -12.13
N GLY A 84 3.00 -10.35 -11.00
CA GLY A 84 1.98 -11.35 -10.70
C GLY A 84 2.57 -12.66 -10.18
N ASP A 85 3.88 -12.73 -9.98
CA ASP A 85 4.57 -13.81 -9.28
C ASP A 85 4.36 -13.62 -7.78
N LEU A 86 3.25 -14.17 -7.28
CA LEU A 86 3.07 -14.31 -5.85
C LEU A 86 4.17 -15.27 -5.38
N PRO A 87 5.13 -14.83 -4.53
CA PRO A 87 6.02 -15.80 -3.92
C PRO A 87 5.12 -16.83 -3.25
N VAL A 88 5.33 -18.11 -3.57
CA VAL A 88 4.65 -19.22 -2.88
C VAL A 88 4.88 -18.97 -1.39
N VAL A 89 3.84 -18.44 -0.75
CA VAL A 89 3.78 -18.35 0.69
C VAL A 89 3.62 -19.80 1.05
N VAL A 90 4.73 -20.46 1.38
CA VAL A 90 4.66 -21.67 2.17
C VAL A 90 4.28 -21.14 3.55
N PRO A 91 3.00 -21.20 3.98
CA PRO A 91 2.76 -21.10 5.41
C PRO A 91 3.65 -22.17 6.00
N LEU A 92 4.59 -21.78 6.87
CA LEU A 92 5.30 -22.76 7.69
C LEU A 92 4.22 -23.34 8.61
N THR A 93 3.49 -24.33 8.10
CA THR A 93 2.69 -25.23 8.89
C THR A 93 3.68 -25.84 9.89
N PRO A 94 3.44 -25.72 11.21
CA PRO A 94 4.33 -26.25 12.24
C PRO A 94 4.37 -27.80 12.28
N GLU A 95 4.03 -28.48 11.18
CA GLU A 95 3.74 -29.91 11.11
C GLU A 95 4.73 -30.71 10.25
N GLU A 96 5.94 -30.19 10.01
CA GLU A 96 7.04 -30.98 9.42
C GLU A 96 8.24 -31.07 10.37
N ARG A 97 7.97 -31.10 11.68
CA ARG A 97 8.92 -31.55 12.70
C ARG A 97 8.26 -32.56 13.66
N ALA A 98 7.92 -33.74 13.15
CA ALA A 98 7.68 -34.93 13.98
C ALA A 98 7.89 -36.20 13.14
#